data_AF-A0A962TSZ4-F1
#
_entry.id   AF-A0A962TSZ4-F1
#
_cell.length_a   1.000
_cell.length_b   1.000
_cell.length_c   1.000
_cell.angle_alpha   90.00
_cell.angle_beta   90.00
_cell.angle_gamma   90.00
#
_symmetry.space_group_name_H-M   'P 1'
#
loop_
_entity.id
_entity.type
_entity.pdbx_description
1 polymer ?
#
loop_
_entity_poly.entity_id
_entity_poly.type
_entity_poly.pdbx_seq_one_letter_code
_entity_poly.pdbx_strand_id
1 'polypeptide(L)' 'MFCTTGVQTTAASLILKGFVPQYESTTTQKLWDAGAVMLGKTNLDEFAM' A
#
# COMPACT_ATOMS: atom_id res chain seq x y z
N MET A 1 -1.44 4.63 -0.06
CA MET A 1 -0.78 5.08 -1.31
C MET A 1 0.24 4.08 -1.82
N PHE A 2 1.22 3.65 -1.01
CA PHE A 2 2.24 2.70 -1.45
C PHE A 2 1.65 1.33 -1.79
N CYS A 3 2.00 0.79 -2.96
CA CYS A 3 1.62 -0.56 -3.39
C CYS A 3 2.31 -1.60 -2.53
N THR A 4 1.52 -2.56 -2.06
CA THR A 4 2.01 -3.73 -1.33
C THR A 4 1.42 -4.97 -1.97
N THR A 5 2.28 -5.89 -2.38
CA THR A 5 1.91 -7.08 -3.13
C THR A 5 0.95 -7.92 -2.30
N GLY A 6 -0.18 -8.31 -2.88
CA GLY A 6 -1.19 -9.12 -2.19
C GLY A 6 -2.00 -8.38 -1.12
N VAL A 7 -1.81 -7.07 -0.94
CA VAL A 7 -2.55 -6.25 0.03
C VAL A 7 -3.26 -5.09 -0.65
N GLN A 8 -4.57 -4.98 -0.41
CA GLN A 8 -5.40 -3.95 -1.03
C GLN A 8 -4.85 -2.54 -0.77
N THR A 9 -4.80 -1.72 -1.83
CA THR A 9 -4.28 -0.35 -1.78
C THR A 9 -5.28 0.60 -2.44
N THR A 10 -6.00 1.39 -1.65
CA THR A 10 -7.13 2.20 -2.16
C THR A 10 -6.79 3.67 -2.42
N ALA A 11 -5.66 4.17 -1.88
CA ALA A 11 -5.40 5.61 -1.79
C ALA A 11 -6.57 6.42 -1.20
N ALA A 12 -7.34 5.80 -0.29
CA ALA A 12 -8.59 6.32 0.27
C ALA A 12 -9.69 6.67 -0.75
N SER A 13 -9.55 6.22 -2.01
CA SER A 13 -10.53 6.41 -3.07
C SER A 13 -11.42 5.18 -3.25
N LEU A 14 -12.70 5.41 -3.55
CA LEU A 14 -13.61 4.35 -3.99
C LEU A 14 -13.27 3.82 -5.40
N ILE A 15 -12.57 4.60 -6.21
CA ILE A 15 -12.14 4.20 -7.56
C ILE A 15 -11.23 2.98 -7.49
N LEU A 16 -10.39 2.89 -6.44
CA LEU A 16 -9.43 1.80 -6.23
C LEU A 16 -9.95 0.74 -5.24
N LYS A 17 -11.25 0.70 -4.97
CA LYS A 17 -11.82 -0.33 -4.09
C LYS A 17 -11.58 -1.72 -4.70
N GLY A 18 -10.92 -2.60 -3.94
CA GLY A 18 -10.56 -3.96 -4.38
C GLY A 18 -9.28 -4.03 -5.22
N PHE A 19 -8.55 -2.93 -5.44
CA PHE A 19 -7.25 -2.98 -6.11
C PHE A 19 -6.20 -3.65 -5.24
N VAL A 20 -5.73 -4.83 -5.67
CA VAL A 20 -4.62 -5.58 -5.06
C VAL A 20 -3.43 -5.57 -6.02
N PRO A 21 -2.36 -4.81 -5.70
CA PRO A 21 -1.18 -4.72 -6.55
C PRO A 21 -0.49 -6.08 -6.75
N GLN A 22 0.01 -6.31 -7.98
CA GLN A 22 0.87 -7.45 -8.34
C GLN A 22 2.36 -7.14 -8.18
N TYR A 23 2.70 -6.00 -7.58
CA TYR A 23 4.07 -5.53 -7.40
C TYR A 23 4.22 -4.78 -6.09
N GLU A 24 5.44 -4.75 -5.58
CA GLU A 24 5.83 -4.05 -4.37
C GLU A 24 6.39 -2.66 -4.71
N SER A 25 6.07 -1.64 -3.91
CA SER A 25 6.73 -0.35 -4.07
C SER A 25 8.19 -0.43 -3.59
N THR A 26 9.09 0.35 -4.19
CA THR A 26 10.52 0.34 -3.80
C THR A 26 10.73 0.65 -2.31
N THR A 27 9.92 1.55 -1.74
CA THR A 27 10.03 1.92 -0.32
C THR A 27 9.62 0.77 0.59
N THR A 28 8.53 0.08 0.24
CA THR A 28 8.05 -1.05 1.02
C THR A 28 9.00 -2.24 0.88
N GLN A 29 9.52 -2.54 -0.30
CA GLN A 29 10.54 -3.58 -0.47
C GLN A 29 11.76 -3.38 0.46
N LYS A 30 12.30 -2.16 0.54
CA LYS A 30 13.43 -1.83 1.43
C LYS A 30 13.14 -2.11 2.90
N LEU A 31 11.92 -1.84 3.34
CA LEU A 31 11.52 -2.11 4.71
C LEU A 31 11.46 -3.64 4.95
N TRP A 32 11.00 -4.42 3.97
CA TRP A 32 10.85 -5.87 4.11
C TRP A 32 12.24 -6.52 4.15
N ASP A 33 13.15 -6.05 3.30
CA ASP A 33 14.56 -6.46 3.27
C ASP A 33 15.28 -6.15 4.60
N ALA A 34 14.83 -5.11 5.32
CA ALA A 34 15.34 -4.74 6.65
C ALA A 34 14.66 -5.52 7.80
N GLY A 35 13.78 -6.47 7.50
CA GLY A 35 13.06 -7.27 8.50
C GLY A 35 11.89 -6.54 9.18
N ALA A 36 11.39 -5.45 8.60
CA ALA A 36 10.22 -4.77 9.14
C ALA A 36 8.95 -5.62 8.96
N VAL A 37 8.00 -5.44 9.88
CA VAL A 37 6.69 -6.11 9.85
C VAL A 37 5.59 -5.07 9.67
N MET A 38 4.67 -5.33 8.74
CA MET A 38 3.54 -4.44 8.46
C MET A 38 2.33 -4.79 9.32
N LEU A 39 1.88 -3.84 10.16
CA LEU A 39 0.66 -3.98 10.97
C LEU A 39 -0.62 -3.82 10.15
N GLY A 40 -0.59 -2.97 9.12
CA GLY A 40 -1.73 -2.68 8.28
C GLY A 40 -1.54 -1.43 7.42
N LYS A 41 -2.57 -1.10 6.63
CA LYS A 41 -2.63 0.12 5.83
C LYS A 41 -3.45 1.16 6.59
N THR A 42 -2.88 2.35 6.78
CA THR A 42 -3.57 3.46 7.43
C THR A 42 -4.48 4.19 6.45
N ASN A 43 -5.47 4.90 6.99
CA ASN A 43 -6.26 5.83 6.20
C ASN A 43 -5.43 7.07 5.79
N LEU A 44 -5.90 7.79 4.76
CA LEU A 44 -5.36 9.07 4.31
C LEU A 44 -6.46 9.89 3.61
N ASP A 45 -6.17 11.13 3.23
CA ASP A 45 -7.01 11.88 2.28
C ASP A 45 -6.96 11.26 0.88
N GLU A 46 -8.03 11.40 0.11
CA GLU A 46 -8.15 10.75 -1.20
C GLU A 46 -7.03 11.20 -2.14
N PHE A 47 -6.23 10.24 -2.63
CA PHE A 47 -5.02 10.51 -3.43
C PHE A 47 -3.96 11.41 -2.77
N ALA A 48 -4.04 11.61 -1.45
CA ALA A 48 -3.21 12.55 -0.70
C ALA A 48 -3.33 14.00 -1.18
N MET A 49 -4.53 14.39 -1.64
CA MET A 49 -4.87 15.77 -2.05
C MET A 49 -5.73 16.47 -1.01
#